data_AF-A0A925UYG7-F1
#
_entry.id   AF-A0A925UYG7-F1
#
_cell.length_a   1.000
_cell.length_b   1.000
_cell.length_c   1.000
_cell.angle_alpha   90.00
_cell.angle_beta   90.00
_cell.angle_gamma   90.00
#
_symmetry.space_group_name_H-M   'P 1'
#
loop_
_entity.id
_entity.type
_entity.pdbx_description
1 polymer ?
#
loop_
_entity_poly.entity_id
_entity_poly.type
_entity_poly.pdbx_seq_one_letter_code
_entity_poly.pdbx_strand_id
1 'polypeptide(L)'
;MNLDPNLQLELRERPAERPVMLQKWRDLSFLHFSLEPDVVQALLPEGLTVDTFDGKAWIGLVPFWMTGIRFPWVPPIPGTHT
;
A
#
# COMPACT_ATOMS: atom_id res chain seq x y z
N MET A 1 7.27 6.02 -12.77
CA MET A 1 6.63 5.07 -13.72
C MET A 1 5.27 5.65 -14.14
N ASN A 2 5.14 6.16 -15.37
CA ASN A 2 3.84 6.66 -15.86
C ASN A 2 3.02 5.49 -16.40
N LEU A 3 2.13 4.96 -15.56
CA LEU A 3 1.09 4.04 -15.99
C LEU A 3 0.16 4.79 -16.97
N ASP A 4 -0.33 4.10 -18.00
CA ASP A 4 -1.37 4.62 -18.90
C ASP A 4 -2.53 5.20 -18.07
N PRO A 5 -2.95 6.46 -18.31
CA PRO A 5 -4.09 7.06 -17.62
C PRO A 5 -5.36 6.22 -17.68
N ASN A 6 -5.58 5.47 -18.77
CA ASN A 6 -6.74 4.57 -18.88
C ASN A 6 -6.62 3.37 -17.94
N LEU A 7 -5.43 2.81 -17.78
CA LEU A 7 -5.17 1.74 -16.80
C LEU A 7 -5.45 2.21 -15.37
N GLN A 8 -5.11 3.46 -15.03
CA GLN A 8 -5.42 4.03 -13.70
C GLN A 8 -6.92 4.14 -13.44
N LEU A 9 -7.72 4.42 -14.49
CA LEU A 9 -9.17 4.48 -14.39
C LEU A 9 -9.79 3.09 -14.25
N GLU A 10 -9.29 2.10 -15.02
CA GLU A 10 -9.73 0.71 -14.94
C GLU A 10 -9.50 0.10 -13.55
N LEU A 11 -8.39 0.43 -12.89
CA LEU A 11 -8.09 -0.05 -11.52
C LEU A 11 -9.07 0.46 -10.43
N ARG A 12 -9.94 1.43 -10.76
CA ARG A 12 -10.99 1.90 -9.83
C ARG A 12 -12.22 1.01 -9.85
N GLU A 13 -12.45 0.30 -10.95
CA GLU A 13 -13.56 -0.63 -11.06
C GLU A 13 -13.28 -1.86 -10.21
N ARG A 14 -14.26 -2.27 -9.41
CA ARG A 14 -14.12 -3.47 -8.60
C ARG A 14 -14.07 -4.69 -9.53
N PRO A 15 -13.05 -5.57 -9.40
CA PRO A 15 -13.00 -6.80 -10.19
C PRO A 15 -14.25 -7.66 -9.97
N ALA A 16 -14.72 -8.34 -11.02
CA ALA A 16 -15.88 -9.23 -10.97
C ALA A 16 -15.58 -10.53 -10.21
N GLU A 17 -14.31 -10.84 -10.04
CA GLU A 17 -13.80 -12.01 -9.35
C GLU A 17 -14.11 -11.98 -7.85
N ARG A 18 -14.09 -13.17 -7.25
CA ARG A 18 -14.24 -13.30 -5.80
C ARG A 18 -12.94 -12.87 -5.12
N PRO A 19 -13.01 -12.11 -4.02
CA PRO A 19 -11.83 -11.75 -3.25
C PRO A 19 -11.20 -13.00 -2.65
N VAL A 20 -9.87 -13.11 -2.75
CA VAL A 20 -9.12 -14.18 -2.08
C VAL A 20 -9.12 -13.97 -0.57
N MET A 21 -9.12 -12.72 -0.11
CA MET A 21 -9.08 -12.35 1.30
C MET A 21 -10.03 -11.19 1.60
N LEU A 22 -10.66 -11.23 2.77
CA LEU A 22 -11.46 -10.15 3.33
C LEU A 22 -10.73 -9.57 4.54
N GLN A 23 -10.67 -8.24 4.61
CA GLN A 23 -10.06 -7.50 5.70
C GLN A 23 -10.73 -6.12 5.82
N LYS A 24 -10.69 -5.54 7.02
CA LYS A 24 -11.06 -4.17 7.32
C LYS A 24 -9.83 -3.43 7.80
N TRP A 25 -9.58 -2.25 7.29
CA TRP A 25 -8.54 -1.37 7.81
C TRP A 25 -9.22 -0.27 8.62
N ARG A 26 -8.79 -0.08 9.86
CA ARG A 26 -9.36 0.87 10.82
C ARG A 26 -8.29 1.83 11.32
N ASP A 27 -8.73 3.04 11.67
CA ASP A 27 -7.89 4.09 12.24
C ASP A 27 -6.62 4.37 11.42
N LEU A 28 -6.78 4.49 10.10
CA LEU A 28 -5.67 4.76 9.18
C LEU A 28 -5.17 6.18 9.38
N SER A 29 -3.86 6.33 9.57
CA SER A 29 -3.19 7.62 9.46
C SER A 29 -2.17 7.57 8.33
N PHE A 30 -1.99 8.69 7.63
CA PHE A 30 -1.01 8.83 6.56
C PHE A 30 0.00 9.91 6.94
N LEU A 31 1.26 9.53 7.08
CA LEU A 31 2.35 10.44 7.36
C LEU A 31 3.37 10.34 6.24
N HIS A 32 3.71 11.47 5.64
CA HIS A 32 4.66 11.54 4.54
C HIS A 32 5.80 12.48 4.91
N PHE A 33 7.03 12.02 4.71
CA PHE A 33 8.23 12.79 4.99
C PHE A 33 9.07 12.85 3.71
N SER A 34 9.55 14.04 3.38
CA SER A 34 10.52 14.23 2.30
C SER A 34 11.93 14.03 2.83
N LEU A 35 12.77 13.38 2.02
CA LEU A 35 14.17 13.13 2.31
C LEU A 35 15.02 13.44 1.07
N GLU A 36 16.33 13.64 1.30
CA GLU A 36 17.29 13.67 0.19
C GLU A 36 17.32 12.29 -0.50
N PRO A 37 17.27 12.23 -1.84
CA PRO A 37 17.24 10.97 -2.57
C PRO A 37 18.39 10.03 -2.22
N ASP A 38 19.59 10.55 -2.03
CA ASP A 38 20.79 9.75 -1.74
C ASP A 38 20.69 8.97 -0.43
N VAL A 39 19.97 9.50 0.57
CA VAL A 39 19.73 8.81 1.85
C VAL A 39 18.89 7.56 1.64
N VAL A 40 17.87 7.64 0.77
CA VAL A 40 17.00 6.50 0.46
C VAL A 40 17.72 5.54 -0.48
N GLN A 41 18.42 6.04 -1.50
CA GLN A 41 19.15 5.24 -2.48
C GLN A 41 20.17 4.30 -1.83
N ALA A 42 20.86 4.76 -0.78
CA ALA A 42 21.84 3.96 -0.04
C ALA A 42 21.24 2.75 0.70
N LEU A 43 19.92 2.73 0.93
CA LEU A 43 19.21 1.63 1.60
C LEU A 43 18.57 0.64 0.63
N LEU A 44 18.55 0.95 -0.67
CA LEU A 44 17.92 0.10 -1.66
C LEU A 44 18.86 -1.06 -2.06
N PRO A 45 18.30 -2.27 -2.30
CA PRO A 45 19.01 -3.36 -2.96
C PRO A 45 19.59 -2.95 -4.31
N GLU A 46 20.63 -3.67 -4.75
CA GLU A 46 21.21 -3.48 -6.08
C GLU A 46 20.14 -3.66 -7.19
N GLY A 47 20.22 -2.82 -8.23
CA GLY A 47 19.27 -2.81 -9.34
C GLY A 47 18.01 -1.99 -9.10
N LEU A 48 17.86 -1.36 -7.92
CA LEU A 48 16.77 -0.43 -7.63
C LEU A 48 17.27 1.02 -7.56
N THR A 49 16.54 1.93 -8.20
CA THR A 49 16.79 3.37 -8.17
C THR A 49 15.66 4.08 -7.46
N VAL A 50 15.99 5.03 -6.58
CA VAL A 50 15.00 5.84 -5.88
C VAL A 50 14.20 6.69 -6.89
N ASP A 51 12.87 6.65 -6.76
CA ASP A 51 11.98 7.54 -7.52
C ASP A 51 11.83 8.87 -6.77
N THR A 52 11.76 9.97 -7.51
CA THR A 52 11.68 11.31 -6.92
C THR A 52 10.48 12.07 -7.42
N PHE A 53 9.85 12.82 -6.52
CA PHE A 53 8.79 13.78 -6.84
C PHE A 53 9.20 15.15 -6.31
N ASP A 54 9.19 16.15 -7.18
CA ASP A 54 9.74 17.50 -6.93
C ASP A 54 11.19 17.47 -6.40
N GLY A 55 12.01 16.58 -6.96
CA GLY A 55 13.43 16.45 -6.61
C GLY A 55 13.71 15.86 -5.23
N LYS A 56 12.68 15.37 -4.53
CA LYS A 56 12.82 14.69 -3.23
C LYS A 56 12.36 13.24 -3.32
N ALA A 57 12.95 12.40 -2.47
CA ALA A 57 12.40 11.10 -2.17
C ALA A 57 11.36 11.24 -1.05
N TRP A 58 10.37 10.34 -1.03
CA TRP A 58 9.28 10.37 -0.08
C TRP A 58 9.15 9.03 0.63
N ILE A 59 9.07 9.08 1.97
CA ILE A 59 8.76 7.91 2.80
C ILE A 59 7.37 8.10 3.40
N GLY A 60 6.51 7.10 3.21
CA GLY A 60 5.20 7.01 3.84
C GLY A 60 5.24 6.09 5.06
N LEU A 61 4.70 6.57 6.18
CA LEU A 61 4.36 5.74 7.33
C LEU A 61 2.83 5.69 7.44
N VAL A 62 2.29 4.49 7.38
CA VAL A 62 0.83 4.25 7.42
C VAL A 62 0.53 3.31 8.59
N PRO A 63 0.35 3.82 9.82
CA PRO A 63 -0.16 3.01 10.91
C PRO A 63 -1.67 2.79 10.72
N PHE A 64 -2.11 1.55 10.91
CA PHE A 64 -3.51 1.17 10.85
C PHE A 64 -3.74 -0.16 11.58
N TRP A 65 -5.00 -0.42 11.94
CA TRP A 65 -5.43 -1.71 12.46
C TRP A 65 -6.05 -2.54 11.35
N MET A 66 -5.55 -3.77 11.18
CA MET A 66 -6.13 -4.74 10.26
C MET A 66 -7.01 -5.71 11.04
N THR A 67 -8.29 -5.75 10.69
CA THR A 67 -9.31 -6.50 11.44
C THR A 67 -10.21 -7.31 10.49
N GLY A 68 -10.87 -8.33 11.02
CA GLY A 68 -11.68 -9.28 10.29
C GLY A 68 -10.93 -10.08 9.22
N ILE A 69 -9.63 -10.36 9.40
CA ILE A 69 -8.78 -11.03 8.40
C ILE A 69 -9.29 -12.47 8.20
N ARG A 70 -9.73 -12.81 6.99
CA ARG A 70 -10.28 -14.13 6.66
C ARG A 70 -10.28 -14.46 5.18
N PHE A 71 -10.33 -15.75 4.87
CA PHE A 71 -10.86 -16.19 3.58
C PHE A 71 -12.39 -16.01 3.52
N PRO A 72 -13.00 -15.90 2.33
CA PRO A 72 -14.45 -15.92 2.21
C PRO A 72 -15.05 -17.15 2.90
N TRP A 73 -16.24 -16.98 3.49
CA TRP A 73 -17.05 -18.05 4.11
C TRP A 73 -16.55 -18.68 5.42
N VAL A 74 -15.31 -18.41 5.83
CA VAL A 74 -14.78 -18.87 7.13
C VAL A 74 -14.81 -17.75 8.17
N PRO A 75 -14.74 -18.05 9.48
CA PRO A 75 -14.58 -17.02 10.51
C PRO A 75 -13.21 -16.32 10.41
N PRO A 76 -13.06 -15.12 11.02
CA PRO A 76 -11.76 -14.45 11.09
C PRO A 76 -10.71 -15.24 11.87
N ILE A 77 -9.45 -14.98 11.55
CA ILE A 77 -8.30 -15.51 12.29
C ILE A 77 -8.44 -15.07 13.76
N PRO A 78 -8.26 -15.98 14.75
CA PRO A 78 -8.32 -15.62 16.16
C PRO A 78 -7.45 -14.40 16.49
N GLY A 79 -8.00 -13.48 17.28
CA GLY A 79 -7.32 -12.23 17.65
C GLY A 79 -7.46 -11.10 16.62
N THR A 80 -8.08 -11.32 15.47
CA THR A 80 -8.28 -10.27 14.44
C THR A 80 -9.72 -9.77 14.34
N HIS A 81 -10.64 -10.21 15.19
CA HIS A 81 -12.08 -10.00 14.97
C HIS A 81 -12.59 -8.55 15.08
N THR A 82 -11.87 -7.68 15.80
CA THR A 82 -12.30 -6.31 16.18
C THR A 82 -11.58 -5.23 15.40
#